data_AF-A0A2D6BKY8-F1
#
_entry.id   AF-A0A2D6BKY8-F1
#
_cell.length_a   1.000
_cell.length_b   1.000
_cell.length_c   1.000
_cell.angle_alpha   90.00
_cell.angle_beta   90.00
_cell.angle_gamma   90.00
#
_symmetry.space_group_name_H-M   'P 1'
#
loop_
_entity.id
_entity.type
_entity.pdbx_description
1 polymer ?
#
loop_
_entity_poly.entity_id
_entity_poly.type
_entity_poly.pdbx_seq_one_letter_code
_entity_poly.pdbx_strand_id
1 'polypeptide(L)'
;MTSALSITRSVNPPRAAFLDYPLGHTTGKPHEPALQRSLLLDALTAFETLEEPGAVLELPYTWEEGDAWKDHVMRPDPSAGSGEAADDRTARHDTPQYQTERDRELAQEALASGGCETCVFLSDP
;
A
#
# COMPACT_ATOMS: atom_id res chain seq x y z
N MET A 1 -9.73 -5.25 2.66
CA MET A 1 -9.96 -3.92 3.26
C MET A 1 -9.56 -2.85 2.27
N THR A 2 -10.16 -1.67 2.33
CA THR A 2 -9.97 -0.58 1.36
C THR A 2 -10.12 0.79 2.02
N SER A 3 -9.55 1.82 1.39
CA SER A 3 -9.64 3.22 1.81
C SER A 3 -10.18 4.15 0.71
N ALA A 4 -10.76 3.58 -0.35
CA ALA A 4 -11.42 4.34 -1.41
C ALA A 4 -12.84 3.82 -1.64
N LEU A 5 -13.83 4.36 -0.91
CA LEU A 5 -15.20 3.84 -0.90
C LEU A 5 -15.86 3.89 -2.28
N SER A 6 -15.71 5.00 -3.01
CA SER A 6 -16.30 5.17 -4.35
C SER A 6 -15.76 4.14 -5.35
N ILE A 7 -14.44 3.96 -5.38
CA ILE A 7 -13.77 2.97 -6.23
C ILE A 7 -14.20 1.56 -5.83
N THR A 8 -14.21 1.26 -4.53
CA THR A 8 -14.64 -0.05 -4.00
C THR A 8 -16.05 -0.38 -4.44
N ARG A 9 -17.00 0.56 -4.32
CA ARG A 9 -18.37 0.36 -4.80
C ARG A 9 -18.43 0.17 -6.31
N SER A 10 -17.63 0.90 -7.09
CA SER A 10 -17.61 0.77 -8.56
C SER A 10 -17.11 -0.58 -9.07
N VAL A 11 -16.15 -1.20 -8.38
CA VAL A 11 -15.63 -2.52 -8.76
C VAL A 11 -16.49 -3.67 -8.21
N ASN A 12 -17.46 -3.36 -7.35
CA ASN A 12 -18.47 -4.26 -6.80
C ASN A 12 -17.89 -5.62 -6.30
N PRO A 13 -16.93 -5.60 -5.35
CA PRO A 13 -16.34 -6.82 -4.84
C PRO A 13 -17.40 -7.62 -4.07
N PRO A 14 -17.30 -8.96 -4.00
CA PRO A 14 -18.29 -9.78 -3.31
C PRO A 14 -18.57 -9.31 -1.88
N ARG A 15 -17.51 -8.98 -1.12
CA ARG A 15 -17.56 -8.39 0.23
C ARG A 15 -16.36 -7.48 0.40
N ALA A 16 -16.53 -6.35 1.09
CA ALA A 16 -15.43 -5.48 1.47
C ALA A 16 -15.65 -4.85 2.86
N ALA A 17 -14.55 -4.49 3.52
CA ALA A 17 -14.55 -3.60 4.67
C ALA A 17 -13.80 -2.33 4.30
N PHE A 18 -14.41 -1.17 4.56
CA PHE A 18 -13.90 0.16 4.27
C PHE A 18 -13.44 0.85 5.55
N LEU A 19 -12.27 1.47 5.48
CA LEU A 19 -11.67 2.28 6.53
C LEU A 19 -11.31 3.64 5.94
N ASP A 20 -11.91 4.71 6.47
CA ASP A 20 -11.72 6.09 6.00
C ASP A 20 -10.40 6.71 6.50
N TYR A 21 -9.30 6.05 6.16
CA TYR A 21 -7.93 6.42 6.50
C TYR A 21 -7.17 6.80 5.21
N PRO A 22 -6.02 7.49 5.30
CA PRO A 22 -5.19 7.78 4.14
C PRO A 22 -4.78 6.51 3.40
N LEU A 23 -4.57 6.62 2.08
CA LEU A 23 -4.07 5.51 1.27
C LEU A 23 -2.74 5.00 1.85
N GLY A 24 -2.59 3.68 1.94
CA GLY A 24 -1.43 3.04 2.59
C GLY A 24 -1.62 2.75 4.09
N HIS A 25 -2.69 3.25 4.72
CA HIS A 25 -2.99 3.03 6.15
C HIS A 25 -4.27 2.20 6.36
N THR A 26 -4.61 1.33 5.40
CA THR A 26 -5.82 0.47 5.41
C THR A 26 -5.88 -0.53 6.56
N THR A 27 -4.80 -0.68 7.33
CA THR A 27 -4.69 -1.58 8.49
C THR A 27 -4.48 -0.84 9.82
N GLY A 28 -4.56 0.48 9.85
CA GLY A 28 -4.46 1.30 11.06
C GLY A 28 -3.29 2.29 11.06
N LYS A 29 -3.15 3.02 12.17
CA LYS A 29 -2.08 4.02 12.36
C LYS A 29 -0.72 3.36 12.57
N PRO A 30 0.38 4.01 12.14
CA PRO A 30 1.73 3.52 12.45
C PRO A 30 1.94 3.38 13.96
N HIS A 31 2.67 2.34 14.36
CA HIS A 31 3.06 2.10 15.76
C HIS A 31 1.91 1.90 16.77
N GLU A 32 0.69 1.62 16.31
CA GLU A 32 -0.47 1.33 17.17
C GLU A 32 -0.97 -0.12 17.00
N PRO A 33 -0.20 -1.15 17.45
CA PRO A 33 -0.53 -2.55 17.18
C PRO A 33 -1.86 -3.00 17.80
N ALA A 34 -2.26 -2.42 18.93
CA ALA A 34 -3.56 -2.72 19.54
C ALA A 34 -4.73 -2.24 18.67
N LEU A 35 -4.64 -1.02 18.13
CA LEU A 35 -5.62 -0.47 17.20
C LEU A 35 -5.68 -1.31 15.91
N GLN A 36 -4.51 -1.56 15.30
CA GLN A 36 -4.40 -2.36 14.07
C GLN A 36 -5.06 -3.73 14.25
N ARG A 37 -4.84 -4.35 15.42
CA ARG A 37 -5.45 -5.64 15.77
C ARG A 37 -6.97 -5.55 15.88
N SER A 38 -7.52 -4.55 16.58
CA SER A 38 -8.97 -4.37 16.71
C SER A 38 -9.64 -4.12 15.35
N LEU A 39 -9.03 -3.27 14.55
CA LEU A 39 -9.50 -2.93 13.21
C LEU A 39 -9.55 -4.15 12.28
N LEU A 40 -8.53 -5.01 12.33
CA LEU A 40 -8.53 -6.26 11.57
C LEU A 40 -9.62 -7.21 12.06
N LEU A 41 -9.84 -7.35 13.37
CA LEU A 41 -10.94 -8.18 13.88
C LEU A 41 -12.30 -7.67 13.42
N ASP A 42 -12.54 -6.36 13.53
CA ASP A 42 -13.81 -5.76 13.12
C ASP A 42 -14.02 -5.93 11.60
N ALA A 43 -12.97 -5.78 10.80
CA ALA A 43 -13.03 -6.07 9.37
C ALA A 43 -13.36 -7.53 9.07
N LEU A 44 -12.84 -8.47 9.87
CA LEU A 44 -13.14 -9.90 9.69
C LEU A 44 -14.60 -10.24 10.01
N THR A 45 -15.29 -9.46 10.85
CA THR A 45 -16.74 -9.65 11.08
C THR A 45 -17.56 -9.52 9.80
N ALA A 46 -17.04 -8.85 8.77
CA ALA A 46 -17.68 -8.78 7.45
C ALA A 46 -17.90 -10.17 6.81
N PHE A 47 -17.06 -11.16 7.13
CA PHE A 47 -17.25 -12.52 6.63
C PHE A 47 -18.50 -13.19 7.19
N GLU A 48 -18.90 -12.81 8.41
CA GLU A 48 -20.03 -13.40 9.15
C GLU A 48 -21.31 -12.58 8.99
N THR A 49 -21.20 -11.28 8.70
CA THR A 49 -22.33 -10.33 8.76
C THR A 49 -22.80 -9.80 7.41
N LEU A 50 -21.94 -9.79 6.38
CA LEU A 50 -22.33 -9.34 5.03
C LEU A 50 -22.87 -10.51 4.22
N GLU A 51 -24.19 -10.51 3.99
CA GLU A 51 -24.90 -11.57 3.27
C GLU A 51 -25.07 -11.28 1.77
N GLU A 52 -25.08 -10.00 1.38
CA GLU A 52 -25.33 -9.58 0.00
C GLU A 52 -24.03 -9.29 -0.78
N PRO A 53 -23.87 -9.80 -2.01
CA PRO A 53 -22.76 -9.43 -2.88
C PRO A 53 -22.69 -7.91 -3.10
N GLY A 54 -21.50 -7.34 -3.01
CA GLY A 54 -21.29 -5.89 -3.17
C GLY A 54 -21.46 -5.09 -1.88
N ALA A 55 -21.87 -5.74 -0.79
CA ALA A 55 -21.95 -5.08 0.51
C ALA A 55 -20.57 -4.64 1.01
N VAL A 56 -20.53 -3.46 1.61
CA VAL A 56 -19.32 -2.86 2.19
C VAL A 56 -19.59 -2.53 3.66
N LEU A 57 -18.82 -3.14 4.57
CA LEU A 57 -18.83 -2.80 5.99
C LEU A 57 -17.96 -1.54 6.19
N GLU A 58 -18.55 -0.44 6.63
CA GLU A 58 -17.80 0.78 6.99
C GLU A 58 -17.36 0.69 8.46
N LEU A 59 -16.06 0.74 8.71
CA LEU A 59 -15.51 0.57 10.06
C LEU A 59 -15.55 1.88 10.86
N PRO A 60 -15.87 1.84 12.17
CA PRO A 60 -16.15 3.04 12.99
C PRO A 60 -14.88 3.69 13.56
N TYR A 61 -13.80 3.76 12.77
CA TYR A 61 -12.52 4.34 13.21
C TYR A 61 -12.24 5.64 12.47
N THR A 62 -11.67 6.61 13.17
CA THR A 62 -11.34 7.92 12.61
C THR A 62 -9.83 8.16 12.62
N TRP A 63 -9.29 8.66 11.50
CA TRP A 63 -7.87 8.98 11.38
C TRP A 63 -7.48 10.12 12.34
N GLU A 64 -8.17 11.25 12.24
CA GLU A 64 -7.98 12.44 13.07
C GLU A 64 -9.34 13.02 13.43
N GLU A 65 -9.38 13.99 14.35
CA GLU A 65 -10.62 14.70 14.63
C GLU A 65 -11.02 15.54 13.41
N GLY A 66 -12.14 15.18 12.79
CA GLY A 66 -12.62 15.82 11.56
C GLY A 66 -11.88 15.38 10.29
N ASP A 67 -12.13 16.11 9.21
CA ASP A 67 -11.71 15.75 7.84
C ASP A 67 -10.57 16.61 7.28
N ALA A 68 -9.99 17.51 8.09
CA ALA A 68 -8.92 18.40 7.66
C ALA A 68 -7.68 17.63 7.14
N TRP A 69 -7.50 16.38 7.55
CA TRP A 69 -6.45 15.51 7.03
C TRP A 69 -6.58 15.22 5.53
N LYS A 70 -7.82 15.14 5.02
CA LYS A 70 -8.11 14.86 3.60
C LYS A 70 -7.60 15.95 2.66
N ASP A 71 -7.37 17.17 3.16
CA ASP A 71 -6.89 18.29 2.35
C ASP A 71 -5.40 18.21 2.02
N HIS A 72 -4.61 17.47 2.81
CA HIS A 72 -3.16 17.40 2.64
C HIS A 72 -2.65 16.01 2.28
N VAL A 73 -3.35 14.93 2.66
CA VAL A 73 -2.97 13.58 2.23
C VAL A 73 -3.08 13.46 0.71
N MET A 74 -2.07 12.85 0.09
CA MET A 74 -1.94 12.71 -1.37
C MET A 74 -1.75 14.02 -2.16
N ARG A 75 -1.57 15.17 -1.49
CA ARG A 75 -1.13 16.39 -2.15
C ARG A 75 0.39 16.53 -2.04
N PRO A 76 1.08 17.02 -3.09
CA PRO A 76 2.48 17.38 -2.99
C PRO A 76 2.68 18.42 -1.90
N ASP A 77 3.80 18.34 -1.18
CA ASP A 77 4.16 19.35 -0.18
C ASP A 77 4.24 20.73 -0.85
N PRO A 78 3.47 21.74 -0.41
CA PRO A 78 3.51 23.08 -1.01
C PRO A 78 4.86 23.79 -0.83
N SER A 79 5.73 23.32 0.08
CA SER A 79 7.10 23.80 0.27
C SER A 79 8.11 23.17 -0.70
N ALA A 80 7.74 22.08 -1.38
CA ALA A 80 8.50 21.53 -2.50
C ALA A 80 8.30 22.45 -3.71
N GLY A 81 9.20 23.42 -3.87
CA GLY A 81 9.08 24.52 -4.82
C GLY A 81 8.73 24.12 -6.27
N SER A 82 8.04 25.05 -6.93
CA SER A 82 7.68 25.11 -8.36
C SER A 82 6.84 23.97 -8.91
N GLY A 83 5.50 24.08 -8.80
CA GLY A 83 4.48 23.78 -9.84
C GLY A 83 4.39 22.39 -10.50
N GLU A 84 5.42 21.57 -10.36
CA GLU A 84 5.54 20.19 -10.76
C GLU A 84 5.48 19.41 -9.45
N ALA A 85 4.51 18.51 -9.32
CA ALA A 85 4.44 17.64 -8.15
C ALA A 85 5.82 16.97 -8.01
N ALA A 86 6.52 17.25 -6.92
CA ALA A 86 7.82 16.64 -6.64
C ALA A 86 7.64 15.12 -6.74
N ASP A 87 8.45 14.50 -7.59
CA ASP A 87 8.43 13.05 -7.73
C ASP A 87 9.07 12.44 -6.47
N ASP A 88 8.25 12.17 -5.47
CA ASP A 88 8.67 11.58 -4.19
C ASP A 88 9.12 10.11 -4.33
N ARG A 89 9.10 9.55 -5.54
CA ARG A 89 9.62 8.21 -5.80
C ARG A 89 11.15 8.23 -5.68
N THR A 90 11.70 7.17 -5.07
CA THR A 90 13.15 6.95 -5.05
C THR A 90 13.73 6.98 -6.46
N ALA A 91 14.93 7.55 -6.59
CA ALA A 91 15.66 7.56 -7.85
C ALA A 91 15.80 6.13 -8.41
N ARG A 92 15.59 5.98 -9.71
CA ARG A 92 15.87 4.71 -10.41
C ARG A 92 17.36 4.62 -10.62
N HIS A 93 17.99 3.62 -10.02
CA HIS A 93 19.39 3.31 -10.22
C HIS A 93 19.55 2.27 -11.34
N ASP A 94 20.63 2.37 -12.09
CA ASP A 94 21.10 1.36 -13.05
C ASP A 94 21.69 0.13 -12.34
N THR A 95 22.08 0.30 -11.08
CA THR A 95 22.56 -0.77 -10.20
C THR A 95 21.41 -1.49 -9.49
N PRO A 96 21.40 -2.84 -9.48
CA PRO A 96 20.42 -3.61 -8.71
C PRO A 96 20.43 -3.24 -7.23
N GLN A 97 19.25 -3.03 -6.66
CA GLN A 97 19.07 -2.73 -5.24
C GLN A 97 18.67 -4.02 -4.50
N TYR A 98 19.34 -4.31 -3.39
CA TYR A 98 19.12 -5.52 -2.58
C TYR A 98 18.57 -5.14 -1.20
N GLN A 99 17.70 -5.98 -0.64
CA GLN A 99 17.15 -5.74 0.70
C GLN A 99 18.24 -5.89 1.77
N THR A 100 19.14 -6.85 1.59
CA THR A 100 20.28 -7.09 2.48
C THR A 100 21.57 -7.37 1.70
N GLU A 101 22.70 -7.32 2.40
CA GLU A 101 24.00 -7.74 1.84
C GLU A 101 23.98 -9.22 1.43
N ARG A 102 23.29 -10.06 2.20
CA ARG A 102 23.17 -11.48 1.89
C ARG A 102 22.45 -11.73 0.57
N ASP A 103 21.43 -10.93 0.27
CA ASP A 103 20.71 -11.03 -1.01
C ASP A 103 21.62 -10.64 -2.18
N ARG A 104 22.51 -9.65 -1.98
CA ARG A 104 23.51 -9.26 -2.98
C ARG A 104 24.48 -10.40 -3.27
N GLU A 105 25.04 -11.03 -2.24
CA GLU A 105 25.95 -12.16 -2.37
C GLU A 105 25.30 -13.32 -3.13
N LEU A 106 24.10 -13.73 -2.72
CA LEU A 106 23.37 -14.82 -3.36
C LEU A 106 23.04 -14.52 -4.82
N ALA A 107 22.68 -13.28 -5.15
CA ALA A 107 22.44 -12.87 -6.53
C ALA A 107 23.71 -12.93 -7.38
N GLN A 108 24.86 -12.51 -6.83
CA GLN A 108 26.16 -12.59 -7.50
C GLN A 108 26.61 -14.05 -7.70
N GLU A 109 26.45 -14.90 -6.69
CA GLU A 109 26.73 -16.34 -6.79
C GLU A 109 25.85 -16.98 -7.86
N ALA A 110 24.53 -16.70 -7.85
CA ALA A 110 23.61 -17.22 -8.84
C ALA A 110 23.97 -16.78 -10.26
N LEU A 111 24.34 -15.51 -10.46
CA LEU A 111 24.81 -14.99 -11.75
C LEU A 111 26.09 -15.70 -12.20
N ALA A 112 27.04 -15.92 -11.29
CA ALA A 112 28.28 -16.63 -11.57
C ALA A 112 28.06 -18.11 -11.91
N SER A 113 27.01 -18.73 -11.36
CA SER A 113 26.64 -20.14 -11.62
C SER A 113 25.70 -20.34 -12.81
N GLY A 114 25.63 -19.39 -13.75
CA GLY A 114 24.80 -19.49 -14.95
C GLY A 114 23.50 -18.67 -14.92
N GLY A 115 23.28 -17.90 -13.84
CA GLY A 115 22.16 -17.00 -13.70
C GLY A 115 20.81 -17.69 -13.49
N CYS A 116 19.77 -16.87 -13.52
CA CYS A 116 18.39 -17.32 -13.51
C CYS A 116 18.02 -17.84 -14.91
N GLU A 117 17.66 -19.13 -15.01
CA GLU A 117 17.39 -19.84 -16.27
C GLU A 117 16.30 -19.16 -17.14
N THR A 118 15.36 -18.47 -16.51
CA THR A 118 14.24 -17.78 -17.17
C THR A 118 14.47 -16.28 -17.38
N CYS A 119 15.53 -15.72 -16.78
CA CYS A 119 15.77 -14.29 -16.82
C CYS A 119 16.47 -13.93 -18.13
N VAL A 120 15.83 -13.06 -18.92
CA VAL A 120 16.43 -12.48 -20.12
C VAL A 120 17.17 -11.20 -19.73
N PHE A 121 18.48 -11.31 -19.53
CA PHE A 121 19.32 -10.13 -19.38
C PHE A 121 19.63 -9.59 -20.77
N LEU A 122 19.24 -8.33 -21.02
CA LEU A 122 19.67 -7.63 -22.23
C LEU A 122 21.20 -7.50 -22.17
N SER A 123 21.89 -7.95 -23.21
CA SER A 123 23.34 -7.74 -23.33
C SER A 123 23.61 -6.24 -23.49
N ASP A 124 24.68 -5.74 -22.86
CA ASP A 124 25.13 -4.38 -23.11
C ASP A 124 25.44 -4.19 -24.61
N PRO A 125 25.09 -3.02 -25.19
CA PRO A 125 25.37 -2.71 -26.60
C PRO A 125 26.87 -2.55 -26.90
#